data_AF-A0A9W4WKM0-F1
#
_entry.id   AF-A0A9W4WKM0-F1
#
_cell.length_a   1.000
_cell.length_b   1.000
_cell.length_c   1.000
_cell.angle_alpha   90.00
_cell.angle_beta   90.00
_cell.angle_gamma   90.00
#
_symmetry.space_group_name_H-M   'P 1'
#
loop_
_entity.id
_entity.type
_entity.pdbx_description
1 polymer ?
#
loop_
_entity_poly.entity_id
_entity_poly.type
_entity_poly.pdbx_seq_one_letter_code
_entity_poly.pdbx_strand_id
1 'polypeptide(L)'
;MHKIPQVFQLPNRDVDSILKCGLPITINNLPSDSKYKRKQLKKQMLMVIFLISFGLFQKDSNENVVPKRTNSNKLIMGNRLRIKTPDGKAYEVDRWCPHANTDLSSRGVVLGSKLVCTKHNWTFALDQGGKCTSADATINACLINDW
;
A
#
# COMPACT_ATOMS: atom_id res chain seq x y z
N MET A 1 -50.72 -28.13 -9.29
CA MET A 1 -49.67 -29.05 -8.83
C MET A 1 -48.34 -28.32 -8.90
N HIS A 2 -47.88 -27.85 -7.74
CA HIS A 2 -46.63 -27.12 -7.56
C HIS A 2 -45.44 -28.08 -7.47
N LYS A 3 -44.29 -27.67 -8.02
CA LYS A 3 -42.98 -27.97 -7.41
C LYS A 3 -41.90 -27.00 -7.91
N ILE A 4 -41.52 -26.12 -7.00
CA ILE A 4 -40.28 -25.33 -7.03
C ILE A 4 -39.16 -26.24 -6.48
N PRO A 5 -37.97 -26.29 -7.09
CA PRO A 5 -36.74 -26.69 -6.41
C PRO A 5 -35.89 -25.44 -6.11
N GLN A 6 -35.80 -25.04 -4.84
CA GLN A 6 -34.79 -25.42 -3.84
C GLN A 6 -33.51 -24.56 -3.96
N VAL A 7 -33.47 -23.58 -3.07
CA VAL A 7 -32.35 -22.69 -2.68
C VAL A 7 -31.19 -23.55 -2.18
N PHE A 8 -30.00 -23.39 -2.76
CA PHE A 8 -28.78 -24.00 -2.24
C PHE A 8 -28.05 -22.98 -1.35
N GLN A 9 -28.28 -23.12 -0.05
CA GLN A 9 -27.61 -22.35 1.00
C GLN A 9 -26.24 -22.97 1.25
N LEU A 10 -25.17 -22.21 1.06
CA LEU A 10 -23.83 -22.63 1.50
C LEU A 10 -23.53 -22.09 2.90
N PRO A 11 -22.83 -22.87 3.74
CA PRO A 11 -22.81 -22.68 5.18
C PRO A 11 -21.90 -21.54 5.64
N ASN A 12 -22.36 -20.86 6.69
CA ASN A 12 -21.54 -20.10 7.62
C ASN A 12 -20.30 -20.91 8.00
N ARG A 13 -19.12 -20.29 7.86
CA ARG A 13 -17.96 -20.71 8.64
C ARG A 13 -17.40 -19.54 9.40
N ASP A 14 -17.32 -19.83 10.69
CA ASP A 14 -16.88 -19.00 11.78
C ASP A 14 -15.46 -18.46 11.62
N VAL A 15 -15.37 -17.28 12.19
CA VAL A 15 -14.28 -16.59 12.85
C VAL A 15 -13.04 -17.40 13.25
N ASP A 16 -11.93 -16.65 13.29
CA ASP A 16 -10.66 -16.91 13.97
C ASP A 16 -9.60 -17.74 13.23
N SER A 17 -8.76 -17.00 12.48
CA SER A 17 -7.33 -17.31 12.31
C SER A 17 -6.58 -16.01 12.03
N ILE A 18 -6.58 -15.19 13.08
CA ILE A 18 -5.78 -14.00 13.24
C ILE A 18 -4.30 -14.40 13.31
N LEU A 19 -3.51 -14.07 12.28
CA LEU A 19 -2.13 -13.63 12.50
C LEU A 19 -2.05 -12.15 12.18
N LYS A 20 -2.54 -11.39 13.16
CA LYS A 20 -2.14 -10.02 13.47
C LYS A 20 -0.60 -9.95 13.41
N CYS A 21 -0.09 -9.07 12.57
CA CYS A 21 1.17 -8.39 12.87
C CYS A 21 0.93 -7.56 14.15
N GLY A 22 1.12 -8.19 15.32
CA GLY A 22 1.27 -7.51 16.61
C GLY A 22 2.65 -6.86 16.70
N LEU A 23 2.95 -5.82 17.49
CA LEU A 23 2.34 -5.19 18.68
C LEU A 23 3.10 -3.83 18.89
N PRO A 24 3.10 -3.15 20.05
CA PRO A 24 2.07 -2.22 20.53
C PRO A 24 2.66 -0.85 20.97
N ILE A 25 1.97 0.28 20.84
CA ILE A 25 2.25 1.42 21.74
C ILE A 25 0.97 2.18 22.08
N THR A 26 0.59 2.13 23.35
CA THR A 26 -0.33 3.02 24.04
C THR A 26 0.48 4.15 24.67
N ILE A 27 0.15 5.42 24.44
CA ILE A 27 0.32 6.50 25.44
C ILE A 27 -0.47 7.78 25.06
N ASN A 28 -1.51 8.03 25.86
CA ASN A 28 -1.85 9.25 26.60
C ASN A 28 -2.12 10.61 25.91
N ASN A 29 -3.15 11.25 26.48
CA ASN A 29 -3.79 12.53 26.19
C ASN A 29 -2.89 13.78 26.30
N LEU A 30 -3.07 14.71 25.32
CA LEU A 30 -3.15 16.20 25.37
C LEU A 30 -1.99 17.02 26.04
N PRO A 31 -1.81 18.35 25.79
CA PRO A 31 -2.70 19.31 25.11
C PRO A 31 -2.04 20.25 24.06
N SER A 32 -2.95 20.93 23.36
CA SER A 32 -2.80 22.13 22.53
C SER A 32 -2.33 23.37 23.32
N ASP A 33 -1.28 24.07 22.88
CA ASP A 33 -1.37 25.53 22.64
C ASP A 33 -0.14 26.14 21.92
N SER A 34 -0.40 27.30 21.32
CA SER A 34 0.25 28.00 20.21
C SER A 34 1.20 29.14 20.61
N LYS A 35 1.77 29.14 21.82
CA LYS A 35 2.34 30.37 22.41
C LYS A 35 3.74 30.31 23.06
N TYR A 36 4.57 29.29 22.82
CA TYR A 36 5.97 29.32 23.29
C TYR A 36 6.97 29.61 22.17
N LYS A 37 6.66 30.64 21.37
CA LYS A 37 7.51 31.18 20.30
C LYS A 37 8.05 32.52 20.80
N ARG A 38 9.38 32.68 20.80
CA ARG A 38 10.20 33.90 21.02
C ARG A 38 10.74 34.09 22.46
N LYS A 39 12.05 34.33 22.52
CA LYS A 39 12.88 34.85 23.64
C LYS A 39 13.59 33.83 24.53
N GLN A 40 14.61 33.16 23.99
CA GLN A 40 15.92 33.01 24.66
C GLN A 40 16.99 32.75 23.58
N LEU A 41 17.17 33.76 22.74
CA LEU A 41 18.31 33.88 21.83
C LEU A 41 19.47 34.50 22.63
N LYS A 42 20.69 34.03 22.37
CA LYS A 42 22.00 34.64 22.72
C LYS A 42 22.56 34.31 24.12
N LYS A 43 23.11 33.10 24.32
CA LYS A 43 24.34 32.84 25.14
C LYS A 43 24.77 31.37 25.29
N GLN A 44 24.38 30.47 24.38
CA GLN A 44 24.98 29.11 24.31
C GLN A 44 25.50 28.80 22.89
N MET A 45 26.05 29.82 22.24
CA MET A 45 26.55 29.82 20.87
C MET A 45 28.00 29.32 20.74
N LEU A 46 28.49 28.50 21.68
CA LEU A 46 29.89 28.04 21.68
C LEU A 46 30.09 26.56 22.02
N MET A 47 29.02 25.76 22.14
CA MET A 47 29.12 24.32 22.41
C MET A 47 28.34 23.45 21.42
N VAL A 48 28.21 23.89 20.17
CA VAL A 48 27.46 23.16 19.12
C VAL A 48 28.35 22.83 17.91
N ILE A 49 29.55 23.38 17.80
CA ILE A 49 30.42 23.17 16.62
C ILE A 49 31.09 21.77 16.63
N PHE A 50 31.22 21.10 17.78
CA PHE A 50 31.93 19.82 17.89
C PHE A 50 31.07 18.56 17.70
N LEU A 51 29.73 18.68 17.61
CA LEU A 51 28.82 17.54 17.42
C LEU A 51 28.26 17.41 15.98
N ILE A 52 28.78 18.22 15.04
CA ILE A 52 28.31 18.22 13.64
C ILE A 52 29.26 17.43 12.70
N SER A 53 30.39 16.92 13.20
CA SER A 53 31.36 16.15 12.40
C SER A 53 31.27 14.62 12.55
N PHE A 54 30.52 14.11 13.53
CA PHE A 54 30.19 12.68 13.61
C PHE A 54 28.71 12.51 13.24
N GLY A 55 28.46 12.53 11.94
CA GLY A 55 27.15 12.28 11.35
C GLY A 55 26.66 10.87 11.66
N LEU A 56 25.67 10.77 12.54
CA LEU A 56 24.67 9.71 12.51
C LEU A 56 23.31 10.39 12.33
N PHE A 57 23.11 10.86 11.11
CA PHE A 57 21.80 11.22 10.59
C PHE A 57 21.03 9.91 10.34
N GLN A 58 20.45 9.35 11.40
CA GLN A 58 19.44 8.30 11.25
C GLN A 58 18.14 8.97 10.83
N LYS A 59 17.87 8.90 9.53
CA LYS A 59 16.60 9.31 8.95
C LYS A 59 15.56 8.25 9.34
N ASP A 60 14.88 8.48 10.46
CA ASP A 60 13.69 7.71 10.80
C ASP A 60 12.64 7.92 9.71
N SER A 61 12.50 6.92 8.84
CA SER A 61 11.46 6.89 7.81
C SER A 61 10.15 6.40 8.43
N ASN A 62 9.62 7.20 9.37
CA ASN A 62 8.19 7.14 9.71
C ASN A 62 7.45 8.19 8.87
N GLU A 63 7.59 8.07 7.55
CA GLU A 63 6.75 8.81 6.62
C GLU A 63 5.44 8.05 6.53
N ASN A 64 4.39 8.61 7.13
CA ASN A 64 3.02 8.24 6.83
C ASN A 64 2.85 8.35 5.30
N VAL A 65 2.93 7.22 4.57
CA VAL A 65 2.83 7.19 3.11
C VAL A 65 1.41 7.58 2.74
N VAL A 66 1.18 8.87 2.52
CA VAL A 66 -0.11 9.37 2.03
C VAL A 66 -0.27 8.81 0.61
N PRO A 67 -1.29 7.97 0.36
CA PRO A 67 -1.43 7.33 -0.95
C PRO A 67 -1.73 8.37 -2.02
N LYS A 68 -0.83 8.48 -3.00
CA LYS A 68 -1.02 9.37 -4.15
C LYS A 68 -1.99 8.71 -5.15
N ARG A 69 -3.19 9.28 -5.32
CA ARG A 69 -4.17 8.85 -6.34
C ARG A 69 -3.73 9.34 -7.72
N THR A 70 -3.48 8.43 -8.65
CA THR A 70 -3.16 8.77 -10.06
C THR A 70 -4.34 8.56 -11.00
N ASN A 71 -5.27 7.69 -10.62
CA ASN A 71 -6.57 7.44 -11.24
C ASN A 71 -7.53 6.95 -10.14
N SER A 72 -8.85 7.02 -10.34
CA SER A 72 -9.85 6.60 -9.34
C SER A 72 -9.64 5.18 -8.80
N ASN A 73 -9.01 4.31 -9.58
CA ASN A 73 -8.86 2.89 -9.29
C ASN A 73 -7.44 2.49 -8.83
N LYS A 74 -6.54 3.45 -8.55
CA LYS A 74 -5.15 3.16 -8.16
C LYS A 74 -4.63 4.06 -7.04
N LEU A 75 -3.91 3.46 -6.09
CA LEU A 75 -3.24 4.15 -4.97
C LEU A 75 -1.77 3.74 -4.91
N ILE A 76 -0.86 4.72 -4.94
CA ILE A 76 0.57 4.47 -4.84
C ILE A 76 0.98 4.37 -3.37
N MET A 77 1.61 3.24 -3.00
CA MET A 77 2.11 2.92 -1.65
C MET A 77 3.62 2.66 -1.73
N GLY A 78 4.39 3.66 -2.18
CA GLY A 78 5.83 3.53 -2.41
C GLY A 78 6.17 2.58 -3.56
N ASN A 79 6.71 1.40 -3.23
CA ASN A 79 7.05 0.33 -4.17
C ASN A 79 5.87 -0.62 -4.48
N ARG A 80 4.76 -0.45 -3.75
CA ARG A 80 3.53 -1.20 -3.95
C ARG A 80 2.46 -0.30 -4.56
N LEU A 81 1.50 -0.92 -5.22
CA LEU A 81 0.38 -0.28 -5.88
C LEU A 81 -0.88 -1.02 -5.44
N ARG A 82 -1.84 -0.30 -4.83
CA ARG A 82 -3.17 -0.85 -4.64
C ARG A 82 -4.02 -0.53 -5.86
N ILE A 83 -4.76 -1.53 -6.31
CA ILE A 83 -5.61 -1.46 -7.49
C ILE A 83 -7.00 -1.95 -7.14
N LYS A 84 -8.04 -1.20 -7.54
CA LYS A 84 -9.43 -1.65 -7.48
C LYS A 84 -9.88 -2.09 -8.86
N THR A 85 -10.36 -3.32 -8.93
CA THR A 85 -10.94 -3.90 -10.15
C THR A 85 -12.38 -3.41 -10.34
N PRO A 86 -12.91 -3.43 -11.58
CA PRO A 86 -14.32 -3.12 -11.85
C PRO A 86 -15.30 -4.02 -11.07
N ASP A 87 -14.89 -5.25 -10.76
CA ASP A 87 -15.67 -6.23 -9.99
C ASP A 87 -15.71 -5.92 -8.48
N GLY A 88 -15.14 -4.79 -8.05
CA GLY A 88 -15.13 -4.33 -6.66
C GLY A 88 -14.00 -4.89 -5.80
N LYS A 89 -13.27 -5.92 -6.27
CA LYS A 89 -12.12 -6.48 -5.56
C LYS A 89 -10.93 -5.52 -5.59
N ALA A 90 -10.20 -5.46 -4.48
CA ALA A 90 -8.97 -4.69 -4.36
C ALA A 90 -7.76 -5.61 -4.23
N TYR A 91 -6.67 -5.24 -4.88
CA TYR A 91 -5.42 -5.99 -4.84
C TYR A 91 -4.25 -5.06 -4.53
N GLU A 92 -3.28 -5.55 -3.77
CA GLU A 92 -1.98 -4.92 -3.66
C GLU A 92 -0.97 -5.67 -4.53
N VAL A 93 -0.26 -4.94 -5.38
CA VAL A 93 0.70 -5.47 -6.35
C VAL A 93 2.00 -4.69 -6.30
N ASP A 94 3.04 -5.23 -6.92
CA ASP A 94 4.28 -4.49 -7.15
C ASP A 94 4.04 -3.35 -8.13
N ARG A 95 4.62 -2.19 -7.83
CA ARG A 95 4.53 -1.01 -8.70
C ARG A 95 5.31 -1.21 -9.99
N TRP A 96 6.34 -2.05 -9.99
CA TRP A 96 7.30 -2.15 -11.08
C TRP A 96 7.05 -3.41 -11.90
N CYS A 97 6.94 -3.24 -13.22
CA CYS A 97 6.81 -4.34 -14.15
C CYS A 97 8.13 -5.13 -14.24
N PRO A 98 8.14 -6.45 -14.01
CA PRO A 98 9.37 -7.27 -13.97
C PRO A 98 10.08 -7.38 -15.33
N HIS A 99 9.45 -7.00 -16.44
CA HIS A 99 10.08 -7.04 -17.76
C HIS A 99 11.17 -5.96 -17.94
N ALA A 100 10.85 -4.71 -17.63
CA ALA A 100 11.71 -3.56 -17.93
C ALA A 100 11.60 -2.44 -16.88
N ASN A 101 11.37 -2.85 -15.62
CA ASN A 101 11.22 -1.99 -14.45
C ASN A 101 10.30 -0.78 -14.69
N THR A 102 9.21 -1.00 -15.42
CA THR A 102 8.30 0.07 -15.86
C THR A 102 7.26 0.34 -14.79
N ASP A 103 7.00 1.62 -14.49
CA ASP A 103 6.02 2.02 -13.47
C ASP A 103 4.58 1.67 -13.89
N LEU A 104 3.98 0.68 -13.24
CA LEU A 104 2.60 0.24 -13.46
C LEU A 104 1.57 1.24 -12.90
N SER A 105 1.99 2.17 -12.04
CA SER A 105 1.10 3.24 -11.58
C SER A 105 0.68 4.14 -12.75
N SER A 106 1.63 4.45 -13.65
CA SER A 106 1.42 5.28 -14.85
C SER A 106 1.11 4.46 -16.10
N ARG A 107 1.76 3.31 -16.29
CA ARG A 107 1.63 2.48 -17.51
C ARG A 107 0.75 1.24 -17.33
N GLY A 108 0.23 0.97 -16.15
CA GLY A 108 -0.71 -0.12 -15.93
C GLY A 108 -2.13 0.27 -16.37
N VAL A 109 -2.90 -0.65 -16.91
CA VAL A 109 -4.34 -0.50 -17.15
C VAL A 109 -5.05 -1.72 -16.61
N VAL A 110 -6.12 -1.51 -15.86
CA VAL A 110 -6.91 -2.58 -15.25
C VAL A 110 -8.02 -2.98 -16.21
N LEU A 111 -8.06 -4.26 -16.60
CA LEU A 111 -9.08 -4.82 -17.49
C LEU A 111 -9.67 -6.07 -16.81
N GLY A 112 -10.84 -5.93 -16.19
CA GLY A 112 -11.44 -6.99 -15.37
C GLY A 112 -10.52 -7.38 -14.21
N SER A 113 -10.18 -8.66 -14.11
CA SER A 113 -9.22 -9.21 -13.13
C SER A 113 -7.75 -9.16 -13.58
N LYS A 114 -7.42 -8.41 -14.63
CA LYS A 114 -6.06 -8.34 -15.18
C LYS A 114 -5.46 -6.94 -15.08
N LEU A 115 -4.16 -6.87 -14.86
CA LEU A 115 -3.36 -5.65 -15.00
C LEU A 115 -2.49 -5.77 -16.25
N VAL A 116 -2.62 -4.82 -17.17
CA VAL A 116 -1.86 -4.78 -18.42
C VAL A 116 -0.85 -3.64 -18.38
N CYS A 117 0.43 -3.94 -18.62
CA CYS A 117 1.47 -2.95 -18.82
C CYS A 117 1.44 -2.45 -20.28
N THR A 118 1.10 -1.19 -20.52
CA THR A 118 0.96 -0.62 -21.87
C THR A 118 2.28 -0.39 -22.60
N LYS A 119 3.43 -0.56 -21.94
CA LYS A 119 4.74 -0.39 -22.60
C LYS A 119 5.06 -1.54 -23.56
N HIS A 120 4.84 -2.78 -23.12
CA HIS A 120 5.17 -3.99 -23.90
C HIS A 120 4.05 -5.04 -23.85
N ASN A 121 2.84 -4.62 -23.45
CA ASN A 121 1.62 -5.44 -23.40
C ASN A 121 1.70 -6.70 -22.52
N TRP A 122 2.51 -6.65 -21.45
CA TRP A 122 2.55 -7.73 -20.46
C TRP A 122 1.28 -7.72 -19.63
N THR A 123 0.65 -8.88 -19.52
CA THR A 123 -0.64 -9.05 -18.84
C THR A 123 -0.45 -9.91 -17.61
N PHE A 124 -0.92 -9.41 -16.47
CA PHE A 124 -0.81 -10.06 -15.16
C PHE A 124 -2.21 -10.40 -14.64
N ALA A 125 -2.44 -11.67 -14.29
CA ALA A 125 -3.70 -12.14 -13.71
C ALA A 125 -3.72 -11.85 -12.19
N LEU A 126 -4.52 -10.88 -11.74
CA LEU A 126 -4.54 -10.42 -10.35
C LEU A 126 -5.10 -11.49 -9.38
N ASP A 127 -6.10 -12.23 -9.84
CA ASP A 127 -6.73 -13.35 -9.15
C ASP A 127 -5.82 -14.59 -9.01
N GLN A 128 -4.77 -14.69 -9.83
CA GLN A 128 -3.78 -15.76 -9.79
C GLN A 128 -2.43 -15.28 -9.23
N GLY A 129 -2.47 -14.37 -8.26
CA GLY A 129 -1.27 -13.89 -7.58
C GLY A 129 -0.40 -12.94 -8.41
N GLY A 130 -0.93 -12.40 -9.52
CA GLY A 130 -0.21 -11.45 -10.38
C GLY A 130 0.69 -12.13 -11.40
N LYS A 131 0.49 -13.41 -11.70
CA LYS A 131 1.29 -14.15 -12.68
C LYS A 131 1.12 -13.57 -14.08
N CYS A 132 2.24 -13.44 -14.78
CA CYS A 132 2.27 -13.03 -16.18
C CYS A 132 1.75 -14.16 -17.07
N THR A 133 0.95 -13.82 -18.08
CA THR A 133 0.44 -14.81 -19.04
C THR A 133 1.48 -15.26 -20.07
N SER A 134 2.52 -14.46 -20.28
CA SER A 134 3.47 -14.62 -21.39
C SER A 134 4.89 -15.00 -20.94
N ALA A 135 5.16 -15.00 -19.65
CA ALA A 135 6.48 -15.29 -19.07
C ALA A 135 6.35 -15.83 -17.65
N ASP A 136 7.37 -16.53 -17.16
CA ASP A 136 7.45 -16.95 -15.76
C ASP A 136 7.90 -15.77 -14.87
N ALA A 137 6.97 -14.85 -14.63
CA ALA A 137 7.17 -13.67 -13.80
C ALA A 137 5.86 -13.30 -13.10
N THR A 138 5.96 -12.56 -11.99
CA THR A 138 4.80 -12.11 -11.23
C THR A 138 4.98 -10.68 -10.73
N ILE A 139 3.87 -10.01 -10.46
CA ILE A 139 3.81 -8.72 -9.73
C ILE A 139 3.34 -8.89 -8.28
N ASN A 140 3.40 -10.12 -7.73
CA ASN A 140 3.07 -10.44 -6.35
C ASN A 140 1.73 -9.83 -5.91
N ALA A 141 0.67 -10.14 -6.68
CA ALA A 141 -0.66 -9.63 -6.39
C ALA A 141 -1.26 -10.35 -5.18
N CYS A 142 -1.78 -9.58 -4.23
CA CYS A 142 -2.45 -10.08 -3.04
C CYS A 142 -3.82 -9.42 -2.93
N LEU A 143 -4.87 -10.21 -2.67
CA LEU A 143 -6.21 -9.69 -2.41
C LEU A 143 -6.21 -8.95 -1.06
N ILE A 144 -6.76 -7.74 -1.05
CA ILE A 144 -6.91 -6.93 0.17
C ILE A 144 -8.39 -6.61 0.39
N ASN A 145 -8.78 -6.54 1.66
CA ASN A 145 -10.14 -6.17 2.05
C ASN A 145 -10.29 -4.67 2.35
N ASP A 146 -9.17 -3.98 2.60
CA ASP A 146 -9.15 -2.57 3.02
C ASP A 146 -8.68 -1.67 1.85
N TRP A 147 -9.63 -1.05 1.13
CA TRP A 147 -9.37 -0.17 -0.03
C TRP A 147 -9.36 1.33 0.32
#